data_AF-A0A3D5FP44-F1
#
_entry.id   AF-A0A3D5FP44-F1
#
_cell.length_a   1.000
_cell.length_b   1.000
_cell.length_c   1.000
_cell.angle_alpha   90.00
_cell.angle_beta   90.00
_cell.angle_gamma   90.00
#
_symmetry.space_group_name_H-M   'P 1'
#
loop_
_entity.id
_entity.type
_entity.pdbx_description
1 polymer ?
#
loop_
_entity_poly.entity_id
_entity_poly.type
_entity_poly.pdbx_seq_one_letter_code
_entity_poly.pdbx_strand_id
1 'polypeptide(L)' 'MLVELIQKLNIPLQEANSTLDDYRSADEVFLAGTTTEAMPVVAIDDTQIGGGEPGPVTRRIREAFVSSVRSG' A
#
# COMPACT_ATOMS: atom_id res chain seq x y z
N MET A 1 3.50 3.79 -13.65
CA MET A 1 4.23 3.06 -12.57
C MET A 1 3.69 3.49 -11.20
N LEU A 2 3.74 2.68 -10.13
CA LEU A 2 3.05 2.95 -8.84
C LEU A 2 3.27 4.36 -8.28
N VAL A 3 4.51 4.85 -8.29
CA VAL A 3 4.87 6.20 -7.82
C VAL A 3 4.06 7.29 -8.54
N GLU A 4 3.92 7.19 -9.86
CA GLU A 4 3.13 8.14 -10.66
C GLU A 4 1.64 8.08 -10.30
N LEU A 5 1.12 6.89 -9.97
CA LEU A 5 -0.25 6.71 -9.52
C LEU A 5 -0.48 7.41 -8.17
N ILE A 6 0.44 7.20 -7.22
CA ILE A 6 0.40 7.83 -5.89
C ILE A 6 0.44 9.37 -6.03
N GLN A 7 1.31 9.89 -6.90
CA GLN A 7 1.37 11.32 -7.22
C GLN A 7 0.06 11.84 -7.82
N LYS A 8 -0.53 11.12 -8.79
CA LYS A 8 -1.85 11.48 -9.39
C LYS A 8 -2.99 11.49 -8.37
N LEU A 9 -2.89 10.65 -7.34
CA LEU A 9 -3.84 10.62 -6.22
C LEU A 9 -3.62 11.75 -5.20
N ASN A 10 -2.57 12.58 -5.37
CA ASN A 10 -2.15 13.60 -4.41
C ASN A 10 -1.88 13.02 -3.02
N ILE A 11 -1.32 11.82 -2.97
CA ILE A 11 -0.88 11.19 -1.72
C ILE A 11 0.59 11.58 -1.50
N PRO A 12 0.96 12.15 -0.34
CA PRO A 12 2.36 12.42 -0.02
C PRO A 12 3.19 11.14 -0.11
N LEU A 13 4.33 11.23 -0.79
CA LEU A 13 5.24 10.11 -0.97
C LEU A 13 6.62 10.51 -0.49
N GLN A 14 7.22 9.67 0.34
CA GLN A 14 8.61 9.78 0.75
C GLN A 14 9.29 8.43 0.55
N GLU A 15 10.42 8.45 -0.15
CA GLU A 15 11.31 7.30 -0.26
C GLU A 15 12.31 7.35 0.90
N ALA A 16 12.30 6.31 1.72
CA ALA A 16 13.17 6.19 2.89
C ALA A 16 13.50 4.72 3.16
N ASN A 17 14.66 4.50 3.78
CA ASN A 17 14.95 3.20 4.37
C ASN A 17 14.01 2.99 5.55
N SER A 18 13.36 1.83 5.58
CA SER A 18 12.45 1.43 6.66
C SER A 18 12.88 0.05 7.18
N THR A 19 12.69 -0.16 8.47
CA THR A 19 12.94 -1.41 9.19
C THR A 19 11.66 -2.23 9.31
N LEU A 20 11.78 -3.48 9.76
CA LEU A 20 10.60 -4.31 10.02
C LEU A 20 9.72 -3.74 11.14
N ASP A 21 10.33 -3.10 12.14
CA ASP A 21 9.61 -2.51 13.26
C ASP A 21 8.85 -1.23 12.84
N ASP A 22 9.36 -0.49 11.85
CA ASP A 22 8.61 0.62 11.24
C ASP A 22 7.33 0.09 10.57
N TYR A 23 7.39 -1.03 9.86
CA TYR A 23 6.20 -1.64 9.26
C TYR A 23 5.23 -2.19 10.29
N ARG A 24 5.74 -2.84 11.35
CA ARG A 24 4.91 -3.38 12.45
C ARG A 24 4.15 -2.28 13.21
N SER A 25 4.68 -1.06 13.24
CA SER A 25 4.08 0.10 13.91
C SER A 25 3.30 1.01 12.98
N ALA A 26 3.26 0.74 11.68
CA ALA A 26 2.54 1.54 10.71
C ALA A 26 1.01 1.38 10.83
N ASP A 27 0.28 2.43 10.43
CA ASP A 27 -1.18 2.39 10.34
C ASP A 27 -1.65 1.44 9.23
N GLU A 28 -0.90 1.39 8.13
CA GLU A 28 -1.18 0.58 6.94
C GLU A 28 0.11 0.08 6.29
N VAL A 29 0.11 -1.16 5.81
CA VAL A 29 1.19 -1.73 4.99
C VAL A 29 0.58 -2.43 3.78
N PHE A 30 1.24 -2.33 2.63
CA PHE A 30 0.86 -3.07 1.44
C PHE A 30 2.08 -3.47 0.61
N LEU A 31 1.92 -4.53 -0.18
CA LEU A 31 2.87 -4.94 -1.20
C LEU A 31 2.37 -4.46 -2.55
N ALA A 32 3.29 -4.10 -3.44
CA ALA A 32 2.97 -3.77 -4.82
C ALA A 32 4.00 -4.37 -5.77
N GLY A 33 3.54 -4.84 -6.92
CA GLY A 33 4.33 -5.46 -7.96
C GLY A 33 3.56 -5.51 -9.28
N THR A 34 4.13 -6.13 -10.30
CA THR A 34 3.45 -6.28 -11.59
C THR A 34 2.30 -7.29 -11.52
N THR A 35 2.53 -8.40 -10.82
CA THR A 35 1.52 -9.45 -10.57
C THR A 35 0.75 -9.22 -9.28
N THR A 36 1.39 -8.57 -8.33
CA THR A 36 0.82 -8.21 -7.04
C THR A 36 0.24 -6.81 -7.20
N GLU A 37 -1.08 -6.67 -7.30
CA GLU A 37 -1.74 -5.37 -7.13
C GLU A 37 -1.29 -4.68 -5.83
N ALA A 38 -1.79 -3.49 -5.48
CA ALA A 38 -1.59 -2.97 -4.13
C ALA A 38 -2.32 -3.89 -3.11
N MET A 39 -1.61 -4.90 -2.61
CA MET A 39 -2.12 -5.97 -1.77
C MET A 39 -1.91 -5.61 -0.29
N PRO A 40 -2.98 -5.47 0.50
CA PRO A 40 -2.87 -5.10 1.90
C PRO A 40 -2.17 -6.18 2.72
N VAL A 41 -1.33 -5.74 3.67
CA VAL A 41 -0.70 -6.56 4.70
C VAL A 41 -1.31 -6.15 6.04
N VAL A 42 -2.14 -7.02 6.61
CA VAL A 42 -2.86 -6.77 7.86
C VAL A 42 -2.19 -7.37 9.09
N ALA A 43 -1.15 -8.19 8.88
CA ALA A 43 -0.33 -8.77 9.94
C ALA A 43 1.07 -9.10 9.42
N ILE A 44 2.07 -8.97 10.30
CA ILE A 44 3.46 -9.39 10.10
C ILE A 44 3.82 -10.26 11.31
N ASP A 45 4.10 -11.54 11.06
CA ASP A 45 4.26 -12.56 12.11
C ASP A 45 3.05 -12.56 13.08
N ASP A 46 3.30 -12.41 14.38
CA ASP A 46 2.27 -12.32 15.43
C ASP A 46 1.79 -10.87 15.68
N THR A 47 2.23 -9.90 14.87
CA THR A 47 1.86 -8.49 15.02
C THR A 47 0.79 -8.08 14.02
N GLN A 48 -0.37 -7.64 14.51
CA GLN A 48 -1.41 -7.05 13.68
C GLN A 48 -1.01 -5.63 13.26
N ILE A 49 -1.20 -5.31 11.98
CA ILE A 49 -0.99 -3.96 11.43
C ILE A 49 -2.29 -3.18 11.53
N GLY A 50 -2.24 -1.99 12.14
CA GLY A 50 -3.42 -1.17 12.38
C GLY A 50 -4.59 -1.95 13.01
N GLY A 51 -5.76 -1.84 12.38
CA GLY A 51 -6.99 -2.52 12.82
C GLY A 51 -7.13 -3.97 12.35
N GLY A 52 -6.15 -4.55 11.66
CA GLY A 52 -6.27 -5.89 11.07
C GLY A 52 -7.11 -5.94 9.79
N GLU A 53 -7.39 -4.77 9.21
CA GLU A 53 -8.14 -4.61 7.96
C GLU A 53 -7.40 -3.66 7.02
N PRO A 54 -7.62 -3.76 5.68
CA PRO A 54 -7.05 -2.81 4.74
C PRO A 54 -7.51 -1.38 5.06
N GLY A 55 -6.57 -0.46 5.26
CA GLY A 55 -6.90 0.93 5.55
C GLY A 55 -7.28 1.76 4.31
N PRO A 56 -7.72 3.02 4.52
CA PRO A 56 -8.22 3.89 3.46
C PRO A 56 -7.19 4.22 2.37
N VAL A 57 -5.91 4.38 2.72
CA VAL A 57 -4.87 4.75 1.73
C VAL A 57 -4.60 3.56 0.81
N THR A 58 -4.45 2.37 1.38
CA THR A 58 -4.22 1.12 0.65
C THR A 58 -5.38 0.80 -0.27
N ARG A 59 -6.63 0.92 0.20
CA ARG A 59 -7.83 0.73 -0.64
C ARG A 59 -7.84 1.69 -1.83
N ARG A 60 -7.60 2.97 -1.58
CA ARG A 60 -7.59 4.01 -2.63
C ARG A 60 -6.51 3.76 -3.68
N ILE A 61 -5.30 3.38 -3.28
CA ILE A 61 -4.21 3.03 -4.21
C ILE A 61 -4.59 1.79 -5.02
N ARG A 62 -5.14 0.76 -4.37
CA ARG A 62 -5.56 -0.48 -5.03
C ARG A 62 -6.64 -0.26 -6.07
N GLU A 63 -7.69 0.48 -5.74
CA GLU A 63 -8.78 0.82 -6.66
C GLU A 63 -8.22 1.54 -7.90
N ALA A 64 -7.37 2.54 -7.70
CA ALA A 64 -6.75 3.28 -8.78
C ALA A 64 -5.84 2.39 -9.65
N PHE A 65 -5.13 1.43 -9.04
CA PHE A 65 -4.28 0.48 -9.75
C PHE A 65 -5.12 -0.43 -10.65
N VAL A 66 -6.17 -1.07 -10.11
CA VAL A 66 -7.07 -1.95 -10.86
C VAL A 66 -7.76 -1.20 -12.00
N SER A 67 -8.21 0.04 -11.76
CA SER A 67 -8.80 0.88 -12.81
C SER A 67 -7.81 1.24 -13.92
N SER A 68 -6.54 1.47 -13.57
CA SER A 68 -5.50 1.81 -14.56
C SER A 68 -5.11 0.63 -15.46
N VAL A 69 -5.13 -0.60 -14.93
CA VAL A 69 -4.83 -1.82 -15.70
C VAL A 69 -5.99 -2.19 -16.64
N ARG A 70 -7.23 -1.94 -16.23
CA ARG A 70 -8.41 -2.22 -17.08
C ARG A 70 -8.61 -1.26 -18.26
N SER A 71 -7.87 -0.16 -18.28
CA SER A 71 -7.97 0.88 -19.31
C SER A 71 -6.83 0.82 -20.34
N GLY A 72 -6.01 -0.25 -20.31
CA GLY A 72 -4.90 -0.50 -21.21
C GLY A 72 -5.19 -1.60 -22.23
#